data_AF-A0A834T1K7-F1
#
_entry.id   AF-A0A834T1K7-F1
#
_cell.length_a   1.000
_cell.length_b   1.000
_cell.length_c   1.000
_cell.angle_alpha   90.00
_cell.angle_beta   90.00
_cell.angle_gamma   90.00
#
_symmetry.space_group_name_H-M   'P 1'
#
loop_
_entity.id
_entity.type
_entity.pdbx_description
1 polymer ?
#
loop_
_entity_poly.entity_id
_entity_poly.type
_entity_poly.pdbx_seq_one_letter_code
_entity_poly.pdbx_strand_id
1 'polypeptide(L)'
;MIMMMASWKNIFLFTTVTALLALQFPPIDSTMGVNYGRKGNNLPTPPQVINLYKRCGVQLTRLFDPTHDALDALRGSNLQLSLGVLNEDLQSLSSSPESAIQWVNANVAPYKNDVNIKWITLGNEVIPGGQAAYVPQAMRNIRDAITSIGLTATKVTTVISMAGLTNTYPPSHGAFSEQAVDVMRSVANFLEQTGAPLMVNVYPYFAYVSDPQEISFDYATFQAKDPIIDGNLKYYSLLYAMVDSVYAAMEKIGYSGVPIVVAETGWPTKGNEPYTSKENARVYNQQLLKHVGSGEGTPRRPGQAMDALIFATFNENEKAGIVEQNWGIFYPDMSPVYPLLNC
;
A
#
# COMPACT_ATOMS: atom_id res chain seq x y z
N MET A 1 -19.02 -44.18 67.62
CA MET A 1 -18.94 -42.71 67.65
C MET A 1 -17.54 -42.35 67.18
N ILE A 2 -17.48 -41.78 65.98
CA ILE A 2 -16.31 -41.65 65.10
C ILE A 2 -15.65 -40.30 65.37
N MET A 3 -14.32 -40.26 65.53
CA MET A 3 -13.48 -39.14 65.05
C MET A 3 -11.99 -39.49 65.28
N MET A 4 -11.32 -39.91 64.20
CA MET A 4 -9.85 -39.90 64.11
C MET A 4 -9.43 -38.52 63.62
N MET A 5 -8.62 -37.81 64.42
CA MET A 5 -7.93 -36.59 64.00
C MET A 5 -6.70 -36.97 63.17
N ALA A 6 -6.65 -36.53 61.92
CA ALA A 6 -5.49 -36.68 61.05
C ALA A 6 -4.80 -35.33 60.81
N SER A 7 -3.53 -35.31 61.22
CA SER A 7 -2.43 -34.37 60.98
C SER A 7 -2.54 -33.44 59.76
N TRP A 8 -2.46 -32.14 60.02
CA TRP A 8 -2.08 -31.11 59.04
C TRP A 8 -0.56 -30.93 59.05
N LYS A 9 0.07 -31.10 57.89
CA LYS A 9 1.21 -30.32 57.35
C LYS A 9 1.92 -31.14 56.27
N ASN A 10 1.56 -30.90 55.02
CA ASN A 10 2.44 -31.07 53.85
C ASN A 10 1.99 -30.03 52.83
N ILE A 11 2.64 -28.87 52.86
CA ILE A 11 2.47 -27.80 51.87
C ILE A 11 3.81 -27.69 51.13
N PHE A 12 3.72 -27.53 49.80
CA PHE A 12 4.77 -27.19 48.84
C PHE A 12 5.65 -28.33 48.31
N LEU A 13 5.35 -28.81 47.09
CA LEU A 13 6.18 -28.59 45.90
C LEU A 13 5.48 -29.16 44.66
N PHE A 14 4.92 -28.30 43.82
CA PHE A 14 4.70 -28.58 42.40
C PHE A 14 4.91 -27.27 41.63
N THR A 15 6.17 -27.00 41.29
CA THR A 15 6.51 -25.98 40.30
C THR A 15 6.28 -26.59 38.92
N THR A 16 5.12 -26.34 38.33
CA THR A 16 4.91 -26.52 36.89
C THR A 16 5.62 -25.38 36.17
N VAL A 17 6.75 -25.68 35.53
CA VAL A 17 7.41 -24.79 34.57
C VAL A 17 6.59 -24.85 33.28
N THR A 18 5.64 -23.94 33.12
CA THR A 18 5.07 -23.61 31.81
C THR A 18 6.07 -22.72 31.08
N ALA A 19 6.93 -23.34 30.27
CA ALA A 19 7.70 -22.61 29.27
C ALA A 19 6.72 -22.06 28.23
N LEU A 20 6.37 -20.78 28.35
CA LEU A 20 5.77 -20.03 27.25
C LEU A 20 6.82 -19.96 26.13
N LEU A 21 6.70 -20.83 25.13
CA LEU A 21 7.24 -20.52 23.81
C LEU A 21 6.37 -19.38 23.26
N ALA A 22 6.71 -18.15 23.60
CA ALA A 22 6.40 -17.05 22.71
C ALA A 22 7.14 -17.35 21.41
N LEU A 23 6.41 -17.75 20.38
CA LEU A 23 6.86 -17.57 19.01
C LEU A 23 7.13 -16.06 18.87
N GLN A 24 8.36 -15.65 19.12
CA GLN A 24 8.86 -14.36 18.65
C GLN A 24 8.89 -14.50 17.13
N PHE A 25 7.75 -14.24 16.50
CA PHE A 25 7.76 -13.87 15.10
C PHE A 25 8.73 -12.70 15.00
N PRO A 26 9.74 -12.73 14.11
CA PRO A 26 10.48 -11.52 13.82
C PRO A 26 9.45 -10.42 13.51
N PRO A 27 9.67 -9.17 13.97
CA PRO A 27 8.80 -8.08 13.56
C PRO A 27 8.67 -8.17 12.04
N ILE A 28 7.42 -8.25 11.56
CA ILE A 28 7.16 -8.20 10.13
C ILE A 28 7.51 -6.76 9.78
N ASP A 29 8.73 -6.53 9.30
CA ASP A 29 9.19 -5.20 8.93
C ASP A 29 8.33 -4.71 7.75
N SER A 30 7.53 -3.67 7.99
CA SER A 30 6.87 -2.93 6.91
C SER A 30 7.93 -2.31 6.02
N THR A 31 7.76 -2.42 4.71
CA THR A 31 8.64 -1.78 3.73
C THR A 31 8.05 -0.44 3.30
N MET A 32 8.79 0.64 3.54
CA MET A 32 8.52 1.94 2.93
C MET A 32 9.13 1.99 1.53
N GLY A 33 8.30 2.30 0.54
CA GLY A 33 8.71 2.47 -0.85
C GLY A 33 8.43 3.86 -1.40
N VAL A 34 8.73 4.04 -2.68
CA VAL A 34 8.43 5.26 -3.43
C VAL A 34 7.82 4.94 -4.78
N ASN A 35 6.91 5.79 -5.25
CA ASN A 35 6.37 5.71 -6.60
C ASN A 35 7.35 6.37 -7.58
N TYR A 36 7.81 5.63 -8.59
CA TYR A 36 8.64 6.17 -9.66
C TYR A 36 7.74 6.67 -10.79
N GLY A 37 7.14 7.84 -10.58
CA GLY A 37 6.42 8.59 -11.59
C GLY A 37 7.36 9.11 -12.68
N ARG A 38 6.88 9.10 -13.93
CA ARG A 38 7.67 9.42 -15.12
C ARG A 38 7.01 10.44 -16.04
N LYS A 39 5.95 11.11 -15.60
CA LYS A 39 5.28 12.17 -16.37
C LYS A 39 6.05 13.50 -16.27
N GLY A 40 7.26 13.52 -16.81
CA GLY A 40 8.05 14.74 -16.90
C GLY A 40 9.17 14.64 -17.96
N ASN A 41 9.50 15.78 -18.56
CA ASN A 41 10.49 15.88 -19.64
C ASN A 41 11.90 16.28 -19.17
N ASN A 42 12.12 16.39 -17.87
CA ASN A 42 13.38 16.81 -17.26
C ASN A 42 13.90 15.82 -16.20
N LEU A 43 13.36 14.61 -16.16
CA LEU A 43 13.69 13.59 -15.15
C LEU A 43 15.06 12.91 -15.41
N PRO A 44 15.75 12.42 -14.36
CA PRO A 44 16.96 11.62 -14.53
C PRO A 44 16.71 10.31 -15.29
N THR A 45 17.79 9.76 -15.86
CA THR A 45 17.74 8.43 -16.48
C THR A 45 17.47 7.33 -15.44
N PRO A 46 16.82 6.22 -15.81
CA PRO A 46 16.53 5.15 -14.84
C PRO A 46 17.77 4.64 -14.07
N PRO A 47 18.96 4.45 -14.68
CA PRO A 47 20.16 4.08 -13.92
C PRO A 47 20.55 5.10 -12.83
N GLN A 48 20.38 6.41 -13.08
CA GLN A 48 20.62 7.44 -12.08
C GLN A 48 19.61 7.34 -10.92
N VAL A 49 18.34 7.07 -11.23
CA VAL A 49 17.29 6.89 -10.23
C VAL A 49 17.53 5.64 -9.38
N ILE A 50 17.90 4.51 -9.98
CA ILE A 50 18.23 3.29 -9.23
C ILE A 50 19.46 3.49 -8.34
N ASN A 51 20.46 4.24 -8.80
CA ASN A 51 21.60 4.63 -7.96
C ASN A 51 21.19 5.57 -6.83
N LEU A 52 20.27 6.51 -7.07
CA LEU A 52 19.69 7.35 -6.01
C LEU A 52 19.00 6.48 -4.95
N TYR A 53 18.15 5.54 -5.35
CA TYR A 53 17.46 4.63 -4.44
C TYR A 53 18.44 3.81 -3.58
N LYS A 54 19.48 3.26 -4.18
CA LYS A 54 20.53 2.53 -3.45
C LYS A 54 21.24 3.42 -2.42
N ARG A 55 21.59 4.65 -2.78
CA ARG A 55 22.23 5.61 -1.85
C ARG A 55 21.30 5.98 -0.69
N CYS A 56 20.02 6.16 -0.97
CA CYS A 56 19.01 6.59 0.00
C CYS A 56 18.39 5.44 0.81
N GLY A 57 18.81 4.19 0.58
CA GLY A 57 18.26 3.01 1.28
C GLY A 57 16.81 2.67 0.92
N VAL A 58 16.31 3.10 -0.25
CA VAL A 58 14.99 2.69 -0.75
C VAL A 58 15.05 1.20 -1.09
N GLN A 59 14.03 0.44 -0.68
CA GLN A 59 13.96 -1.01 -0.90
C GLN A 59 12.83 -1.45 -1.81
N LEU A 60 11.80 -0.60 -1.98
CA LEU A 60 10.60 -0.88 -2.75
C LEU A 60 10.30 0.30 -3.67
N THR A 61 10.04 0.02 -4.95
CA THR A 61 9.56 1.01 -5.91
C THR A 61 8.34 0.51 -6.66
N ARG A 62 7.52 1.43 -7.13
CA ARG A 62 6.41 1.14 -8.05
C ARG A 62 6.62 1.82 -9.39
N LEU A 63 6.40 1.07 -10.47
CA LEU A 63 6.26 1.57 -11.83
C LEU A 63 4.78 1.46 -12.23
N PHE A 64 4.26 2.45 -12.95
CA PHE A 64 2.85 2.50 -13.36
C PHE A 64 2.57 1.73 -14.66
N ASP A 65 3.62 1.40 -15.39
CA ASP A 65 3.61 0.76 -16.70
C ASP A 65 4.88 -0.10 -16.86
N PRO A 66 4.91 -1.05 -17.82
CA PRO A 66 6.08 -1.88 -18.09
C PRO A 66 7.12 -1.17 -18.95
N THR A 67 7.73 -0.11 -18.43
CA THR A 67 8.81 0.60 -19.12
C THR A 67 10.13 -0.17 -19.07
N HIS A 68 10.57 -0.68 -20.23
CA HIS A 68 11.72 -1.58 -20.34
C HIS A 68 13.04 -0.95 -19.91
N ASP A 69 13.27 0.33 -20.18
CA ASP A 69 14.48 1.03 -19.74
C ASP A 69 14.62 1.10 -18.20
N ALA A 70 13.50 1.25 -17.49
CA ALA A 70 13.47 1.20 -16.04
C ALA A 70 13.62 -0.23 -15.50
N LEU A 71 13.01 -1.22 -16.16
CA LEU A 71 13.18 -2.63 -15.82
C LEU A 71 14.63 -3.10 -16.02
N ASP A 72 15.29 -2.67 -17.10
CA ASP A 72 16.70 -2.95 -17.35
C ASP A 72 17.61 -2.32 -16.28
N ALA A 73 17.32 -1.08 -15.86
CA ALA A 73 18.07 -0.45 -14.77
C ALA A 73 17.88 -1.12 -13.41
N LEU A 74 16.77 -1.84 -13.20
CA LEU A 74 16.48 -2.58 -11.97
C LEU A 74 17.23 -3.91 -11.87
N ARG A 75 17.78 -4.44 -12.96
CA ARG A 75 18.51 -5.72 -12.97
C ARG A 75 19.64 -5.73 -11.94
N GLY A 76 19.63 -6.73 -11.05
CA GLY A 76 20.63 -6.89 -9.99
C GLY A 76 20.61 -5.82 -8.90
N SER A 77 19.56 -4.99 -8.83
CA SER A 77 19.44 -3.93 -7.80
C SER A 77 18.97 -4.44 -6.44
N ASN A 78 18.34 -5.62 -6.39
CA ASN A 78 17.61 -6.19 -5.24
C ASN A 78 16.40 -5.37 -4.75
N LEU A 79 16.06 -4.25 -5.40
CA LEU A 79 14.84 -3.49 -5.13
C LEU A 79 13.61 -4.36 -5.42
N GLN A 80 12.67 -4.39 -4.47
CA GLN A 80 11.33 -4.93 -4.70
C GLN A 80 10.59 -4.01 -5.68
N LEU A 81 9.87 -4.62 -6.63
CA LEU A 81 9.10 -3.91 -7.64
C LEU A 81 7.60 -4.24 -7.54
N SER A 82 6.78 -3.20 -7.52
CA SER A 82 5.37 -3.25 -7.94
C SER A 82 5.28 -2.80 -9.40
N LEU A 83 4.90 -3.69 -10.31
CA LEU A 83 4.83 -3.45 -11.74
C LEU A 83 3.38 -3.24 -12.20
N GLY A 84 3.09 -2.04 -12.68
CA GLY A 84 1.79 -1.67 -13.21
C GLY A 84 1.51 -2.23 -14.61
N VAL A 85 0.29 -2.71 -14.79
CA VAL A 85 -0.33 -2.91 -16.11
C VAL A 85 -1.09 -1.65 -16.46
N LEU A 86 -0.93 -1.17 -17.70
CA LEU A 86 -1.69 -0.04 -18.22
C LEU A 86 -3.19 -0.33 -18.19
N ASN A 87 -3.98 0.69 -17.84
CA ASN A 87 -5.43 0.52 -17.72
C ASN A 87 -6.05 0.07 -19.05
N GLU A 88 -5.59 0.63 -20.18
CA GLU A 88 -6.02 0.30 -21.54
C GLU A 88 -5.81 -1.18 -21.93
N ASP A 89 -4.84 -1.87 -21.32
CA ASP A 89 -4.57 -3.28 -21.61
C ASP A 89 -5.56 -4.24 -20.92
N LEU A 90 -6.28 -3.78 -19.90
CA LEU A 90 -7.13 -4.62 -19.05
C LEU A 90 -8.15 -5.45 -19.85
N GLN A 91 -8.78 -4.85 -20.85
CA GLN A 91 -9.78 -5.54 -21.65
C GLN A 91 -9.15 -6.70 -22.45
N SER A 92 -8.03 -6.45 -23.13
CA SER A 92 -7.33 -7.48 -23.90
C SER A 92 -6.86 -8.61 -23.00
N LEU A 93 -6.24 -8.27 -21.86
CA LEU A 93 -5.74 -9.24 -20.88
C LEU A 93 -6.85 -10.04 -20.20
N SER A 94 -8.03 -9.44 -20.04
CA SER A 94 -9.22 -10.13 -19.53
C SER A 94 -9.81 -11.09 -20.57
N SER A 95 -9.86 -10.69 -21.83
CA SER A 95 -10.59 -11.43 -22.87
C SER A 95 -9.81 -12.58 -23.49
N SER A 96 -8.48 -12.59 -23.44
CA SER A 96 -7.64 -13.66 -24.01
C SER A 96 -6.50 -14.06 -23.06
N PRO A 97 -6.44 -15.34 -22.65
CA PRO A 97 -5.28 -15.90 -21.97
C PRO A 97 -3.98 -15.77 -22.79
N GLU A 98 -4.06 -15.88 -24.13
CA GLU A 98 -2.92 -15.69 -25.02
C GLU A 98 -2.38 -14.26 -24.96
N SER A 99 -3.25 -13.25 -24.92
CA SER A 99 -2.84 -11.85 -24.69
C SER A 99 -2.08 -11.69 -23.37
N ALA A 100 -2.54 -12.35 -22.30
CA ALA A 100 -1.85 -12.31 -21.00
C ALA A 100 -0.47 -13.00 -21.05
N ILE A 101 -0.36 -14.14 -21.74
CA ILE A 101 0.92 -14.83 -21.97
C ILE A 101 1.87 -13.93 -22.76
N GLN A 102 1.39 -13.28 -23.82
CA GLN A 102 2.20 -12.36 -24.64
C GLN A 102 2.69 -11.17 -23.81
N TRP A 103 1.82 -10.57 -23.01
CA TRP A 103 2.19 -9.47 -22.11
C TRP A 103 3.25 -9.91 -21.10
N VAL A 104 3.09 -11.08 -20.46
CA VAL A 104 4.08 -11.64 -19.53
C VAL A 104 5.40 -11.93 -20.22
N ASN A 105 5.38 -12.50 -21.43
CA ASN A 105 6.59 -12.79 -22.20
C ASN A 105 7.35 -11.52 -22.62
N ALA A 106 6.64 -10.43 -22.87
CA ALA A 106 7.25 -9.15 -23.23
C ALA A 106 7.79 -8.39 -22.01
N ASN A 107 7.06 -8.41 -20.89
CA ASN A 107 7.25 -7.44 -19.80
C ASN A 107 7.78 -8.04 -18.49
N VAL A 108 7.71 -9.36 -18.31
CA VAL A 108 8.05 -10.04 -17.05
C VAL A 108 9.11 -11.11 -17.28
N ALA A 109 8.91 -12.00 -18.25
CA ALA A 109 9.80 -13.11 -18.53
C ALA A 109 11.28 -12.70 -18.76
N PRO A 110 11.59 -11.59 -19.45
CA PRO A 110 12.98 -11.15 -19.65
C PRO A 110 13.69 -10.71 -18.37
N TYR A 111 12.94 -10.41 -17.30
CA TYR A 111 13.44 -9.82 -16.05
C TYR A 111 13.29 -10.75 -14.84
N LYS A 112 12.71 -11.94 -15.04
CA LYS A 112 12.28 -12.84 -13.97
C LYS A 112 13.40 -13.34 -13.05
N ASN A 113 14.66 -13.30 -13.52
CA ASN A 113 15.81 -13.84 -12.80
C ASN A 113 16.65 -12.76 -12.10
N ASP A 114 16.47 -11.49 -12.45
CA ASP A 114 17.34 -10.40 -12.00
C ASP A 114 16.61 -9.13 -11.56
N VAL A 115 15.29 -9.07 -11.72
CA VAL A 115 14.41 -8.06 -11.09
C VAL A 115 13.49 -8.73 -10.08
N ASN A 116 13.46 -8.20 -8.85
CA ASN A 116 12.62 -8.71 -7.78
C ASN A 116 11.18 -8.19 -7.90
N ILE A 117 10.41 -8.76 -8.82
CA ILE A 117 9.01 -8.41 -9.05
C ILE A 117 8.15 -8.99 -7.92
N LYS A 118 7.83 -8.16 -6.93
CA LYS A 118 7.01 -8.52 -5.76
C LYS A 118 5.53 -8.56 -6.12
N TRP A 119 5.06 -7.53 -6.84
CA TRP A 119 3.66 -7.41 -7.25
C TRP A 119 3.52 -7.04 -8.71
N ILE A 120 2.45 -7.54 -9.33
CA ILE A 120 1.93 -7.02 -10.61
C ILE A 120 0.52 -6.48 -10.34
N THR A 121 0.26 -5.22 -10.69
CA THR A 121 -1.02 -4.56 -10.42
C THR A 121 -1.86 -4.41 -11.67
N LEU A 122 -3.09 -4.93 -11.64
CA LEU A 122 -4.05 -4.90 -12.74
C LEU A 122 -5.03 -3.76 -12.54
N GLY A 123 -4.73 -2.64 -13.16
CA GLY A 123 -5.52 -1.43 -13.05
C GLY A 123 -5.05 -0.52 -11.92
N ASN A 124 -5.17 0.79 -12.16
CA ASN A 124 -4.94 1.85 -11.20
C ASN A 124 -6.19 2.74 -11.14
N GLU A 125 -6.91 2.67 -10.02
CA GLU A 125 -8.13 3.45 -9.72
C GLU A 125 -9.27 3.26 -10.73
N VAL A 126 -9.34 2.11 -11.41
CA VAL A 126 -10.38 1.80 -12.40
C VAL A 126 -11.68 1.28 -11.79
N ILE A 127 -11.69 1.04 -10.47
CA ILE A 127 -12.84 0.54 -9.71
C ILE A 127 -13.30 1.65 -8.75
N PRO A 128 -14.53 2.18 -8.90
CA PRO A 128 -15.52 1.89 -9.95
C PRO A 128 -15.15 2.58 -11.28
N GLY A 129 -15.64 2.06 -12.40
CA GLY A 129 -15.37 2.64 -13.72
C GLY A 129 -15.63 1.67 -14.88
N GLY A 130 -15.53 2.17 -16.11
CA GLY A 130 -15.84 1.39 -17.32
C GLY A 130 -14.92 0.18 -17.53
N GLN A 131 -13.74 0.17 -16.91
CA GLN A 131 -12.78 -0.94 -17.01
C GLN A 131 -12.82 -1.89 -15.81
N ALA A 132 -13.62 -1.59 -14.77
CA ALA A 132 -13.68 -2.37 -13.54
C ALA A 132 -13.99 -3.85 -13.78
N ALA A 133 -14.91 -4.15 -14.70
CA ALA A 133 -15.34 -5.51 -15.00
C ALA A 133 -14.23 -6.41 -15.56
N TYR A 134 -13.18 -5.84 -16.16
CA TYR A 134 -12.07 -6.59 -16.74
C TYR A 134 -11.02 -7.00 -15.69
N VAL A 135 -10.95 -6.29 -14.57
CA VAL A 135 -9.90 -6.48 -13.56
C VAL A 135 -9.84 -7.92 -13.04
N PRO A 136 -10.93 -8.55 -12.56
CA PRO A 136 -10.84 -9.87 -11.95
C PRO A 136 -10.33 -10.96 -12.90
N GLN A 137 -10.76 -10.93 -14.18
CA GLN A 137 -10.32 -11.92 -15.15
C GLN A 137 -8.92 -11.64 -15.66
N ALA A 138 -8.53 -10.38 -15.84
CA ALA A 138 -7.15 -10.03 -16.18
C ALA A 138 -6.17 -10.48 -15.08
N MET A 139 -6.55 -10.33 -13.80
CA MET A 139 -5.76 -10.84 -12.67
C MET A 139 -5.55 -12.35 -12.74
N ARG A 140 -6.61 -13.12 -13.05
CA ARG A 140 -6.52 -14.58 -13.23
C ARG A 140 -5.59 -14.96 -14.38
N ASN A 141 -5.81 -14.37 -15.56
CA ASN A 141 -5.01 -14.70 -16.75
C ASN A 141 -3.53 -14.36 -16.55
N ILE A 142 -3.21 -13.20 -15.92
CA ILE A 142 -1.82 -12.83 -15.61
C ILE A 142 -1.22 -13.74 -14.54
N ARG A 143 -2.00 -14.13 -13.52
CA ARG A 143 -1.52 -15.07 -12.50
C ARG A 143 -1.15 -16.43 -13.09
N ASP A 144 -1.97 -16.96 -13.99
CA ASP A 144 -1.70 -18.22 -14.67
C ASP A 144 -0.45 -18.10 -15.55
N ALA A 145 -0.34 -17.01 -16.32
CA ALA A 145 0.80 -16.74 -17.18
C ALA A 145 2.12 -16.63 -16.41
N ILE A 146 2.19 -15.85 -15.32
CA ILE A 146 3.43 -15.75 -14.51
C ILE A 146 3.77 -17.07 -13.79
N THR A 147 2.76 -17.84 -13.38
CA THR A 147 2.97 -19.15 -12.76
C THR A 147 3.58 -20.13 -13.77
N SER A 148 3.15 -20.09 -15.03
CA SER A 148 3.66 -20.95 -16.11
C SER A 148 5.15 -20.76 -16.40
N ILE A 149 5.71 -19.57 -16.12
CA ILE A 149 7.14 -19.27 -16.30
C ILE A 149 7.97 -19.42 -15.02
N GLY A 150 7.36 -19.93 -13.93
CA GLY A 150 8.00 -20.24 -12.65
C GLY A 150 7.90 -19.15 -11.58
N LEU A 151 7.20 -18.04 -11.81
CA LEU A 151 7.05 -16.94 -10.85
C LEU A 151 5.88 -17.18 -9.89
N THR A 152 6.01 -18.17 -9.01
CA THR A 152 4.95 -18.53 -8.05
C THR A 152 4.85 -17.55 -6.87
N ALA A 153 5.97 -16.92 -6.48
CA ALA A 153 6.06 -15.99 -5.36
C ALA A 153 5.53 -14.59 -5.67
N THR A 154 5.65 -14.11 -6.93
CA THR A 154 5.11 -12.82 -7.37
C THR A 154 3.59 -12.81 -7.21
N LYS A 155 3.08 -11.80 -6.52
CA LYS A 155 1.65 -11.65 -6.25
C LYS A 155 0.98 -10.79 -7.33
N VAL A 156 -0.26 -11.13 -7.67
CA VAL A 156 -1.10 -10.34 -8.58
C VAL A 156 -2.14 -9.62 -7.73
N THR A 157 -2.28 -8.31 -7.93
CA THR A 157 -3.25 -7.48 -7.20
C THR A 157 -3.83 -6.40 -8.11
N THR A 158 -4.64 -5.49 -7.57
CA THR A 158 -5.16 -4.28 -8.22
C THR A 158 -5.04 -3.11 -7.27
N VAL A 159 -4.98 -1.89 -7.80
CA VAL A 159 -4.94 -0.65 -7.01
C VAL A 159 -6.28 0.07 -7.12
N ILE A 160 -6.96 0.25 -5.98
CA ILE A 160 -8.19 1.04 -5.89
C ILE A 160 -7.92 2.40 -5.26
N SER A 161 -8.82 3.36 -5.46
CA SER A 161 -8.84 4.61 -4.68
C SER A 161 -9.97 4.58 -3.65
N MET A 162 -10.00 5.61 -2.81
CA MET A 162 -11.10 5.81 -1.86
C MET A 162 -12.44 6.11 -2.54
N ALA A 163 -12.47 6.43 -3.85
CA ALA A 163 -13.70 6.74 -4.59
C ALA A 163 -14.65 5.54 -4.72
N GLY A 164 -14.15 4.32 -4.55
CA GLY A 164 -14.99 3.11 -4.54
C GLY A 164 -15.68 2.82 -3.21
N LEU A 165 -15.48 3.67 -2.20
CA LEU A 165 -16.10 3.51 -0.89
C LEU A 165 -17.21 4.53 -0.65
N THR A 166 -18.13 4.15 0.23
CA THR A 166 -19.18 5.00 0.80
C THR A 166 -19.19 4.87 2.33
N ASN A 167 -19.82 5.83 3.00
CA ASN A 167 -20.02 5.82 4.46
C ASN A 167 -18.71 5.64 5.26
N THR A 168 -17.64 6.33 4.86
CA THR A 168 -16.30 6.20 5.48
C THR A 168 -16.15 6.89 6.83
N TYR A 169 -17.23 7.48 7.38
CA TYR A 169 -17.25 8.06 8.71
C TYR A 169 -18.45 7.54 9.54
N PRO A 170 -18.22 6.99 10.75
CA PRO A 170 -16.92 6.56 11.26
C PRO A 170 -16.32 5.41 10.41
N PRO A 171 -15.02 5.09 10.52
CA PRO A 171 -14.36 4.09 9.68
C PRO A 171 -15.05 2.72 9.63
N SER A 172 -15.62 2.23 10.73
CA SER A 172 -16.38 0.98 10.80
C SER A 172 -17.59 0.93 9.84
N HIS A 173 -18.08 2.09 9.39
CA HIS A 173 -19.18 2.19 8.43
C HIS A 173 -18.74 2.06 6.97
N GLY A 174 -17.43 2.10 6.69
CA GLY A 174 -16.89 1.97 5.34
C GLY A 174 -17.46 0.77 4.59
N ALA A 175 -17.97 0.98 3.39
CA ALA A 175 -18.54 -0.03 2.52
C ALA A 175 -18.15 0.26 1.07
N PHE A 176 -18.07 -0.76 0.21
CA PHE A 176 -17.94 -0.51 -1.23
C PHE A 176 -19.24 0.08 -1.78
N SER A 177 -19.11 1.00 -2.75
CA SER A 177 -20.27 1.54 -3.46
C SER A 177 -21.00 0.45 -4.25
N GLU A 178 -22.26 0.70 -4.60
CA GLU A 178 -23.05 -0.22 -5.44
C GLU A 178 -22.36 -0.49 -6.79
N GLN A 179 -21.65 0.49 -7.35
CA GLN A 179 -20.92 0.33 -8.62
C GLN A 179 -19.63 -0.50 -8.49
N ALA A 180 -19.08 -0.63 -7.26
CA ALA A 180 -17.82 -1.33 -7.01
C ALA A 180 -18.02 -2.72 -6.40
N VAL A 181 -19.07 -2.93 -5.60
CA VAL A 181 -19.17 -4.06 -4.66
C VAL A 181 -19.09 -5.44 -5.33
N ASP A 182 -19.73 -5.64 -6.49
CA ASP A 182 -19.73 -6.94 -7.18
C ASP A 182 -18.35 -7.29 -7.75
N VAL A 183 -17.68 -6.29 -8.34
CA VAL A 183 -16.30 -6.42 -8.81
C VAL A 183 -15.37 -6.66 -7.63
N MET A 184 -15.54 -5.92 -6.53
CA MET A 184 -14.72 -6.07 -5.33
C MET A 184 -14.89 -7.42 -4.65
N ARG A 185 -16.08 -8.05 -4.67
CA ARG A 185 -16.22 -9.46 -4.25
C ARG A 185 -15.37 -10.40 -5.09
N SER A 186 -15.37 -10.21 -6.41
CA SER A 186 -14.56 -11.03 -7.33
C SER A 186 -13.06 -10.83 -7.12
N VAL A 187 -12.62 -9.58 -6.91
CA VAL A 187 -11.24 -9.24 -6.58
C VAL A 187 -10.85 -9.84 -5.23
N ALA A 188 -11.65 -9.61 -4.19
CA ALA A 188 -11.37 -10.07 -2.83
C ALA A 188 -11.27 -11.61 -2.75
N ASN A 189 -12.16 -12.33 -3.45
CA ASN A 189 -12.07 -13.78 -3.59
C ASN A 189 -10.73 -14.23 -4.19
N PHE A 190 -10.28 -13.57 -5.26
CA PHE A 190 -9.00 -13.88 -5.89
C PHE A 190 -7.82 -13.58 -4.96
N LEU A 191 -7.85 -12.44 -4.26
CA LEU A 191 -6.78 -12.03 -3.35
C LEU A 191 -6.65 -13.01 -2.17
N GLU A 192 -7.76 -13.44 -1.58
CA GLU A 192 -7.80 -14.44 -0.51
C GLU A 192 -7.22 -15.79 -0.98
N GLN A 193 -7.67 -16.29 -2.14
CA GLN A 193 -7.19 -17.57 -2.69
C GLN A 193 -5.69 -17.57 -3.04
N THR A 194 -5.13 -16.41 -3.38
CA THR A 194 -3.72 -16.28 -3.79
C THR A 194 -2.81 -15.75 -2.69
N GLY A 195 -3.37 -15.35 -1.54
CA GLY A 195 -2.66 -14.68 -0.45
C GLY A 195 -2.00 -13.37 -0.89
N ALA A 196 -2.64 -12.64 -1.81
CA ALA A 196 -2.18 -11.33 -2.26
C ALA A 196 -2.87 -10.20 -1.47
N PRO A 197 -2.21 -9.06 -1.23
CA PRO A 197 -2.86 -7.92 -0.59
C PRO A 197 -3.79 -7.19 -1.58
N LEU A 198 -4.74 -6.42 -1.06
CA LEU A 198 -5.36 -5.34 -1.83
C LEU A 198 -4.47 -4.09 -1.73
N MET A 199 -4.24 -3.42 -2.86
CA MET A 199 -3.53 -2.15 -2.87
C MET A 199 -4.49 -0.97 -2.94
N VAL A 200 -4.22 0.09 -2.18
CA VAL A 200 -5.09 1.27 -2.08
C VAL A 200 -4.28 2.54 -2.15
N ASN A 201 -4.73 3.49 -2.98
CA ASN A 201 -4.26 4.86 -2.97
C ASN A 201 -5.00 5.65 -1.89
N VAL A 202 -4.27 6.15 -0.89
CA VAL A 202 -4.83 6.79 0.31
C VAL A 202 -4.19 8.14 0.52
N TYR A 203 -4.98 9.21 0.35
CA TYR A 203 -4.49 10.59 0.40
C TYR A 203 -5.24 11.43 1.44
N PRO A 204 -4.75 11.48 2.70
CA PRO A 204 -5.26 12.40 3.73
C PRO A 204 -5.28 13.86 3.28
N TYR A 205 -4.33 14.28 2.43
CA TYR A 205 -4.30 15.62 1.83
C TYR A 205 -5.63 15.99 1.16
N PHE A 206 -6.15 15.15 0.26
CA PHE A 206 -7.37 15.47 -0.48
C PHE A 206 -8.60 15.55 0.43
N ALA A 207 -8.71 14.64 1.42
CA ALA A 207 -9.76 14.68 2.41
C ALA A 207 -9.69 15.98 3.23
N TYR A 208 -8.50 16.31 3.75
CA TYR A 208 -8.28 17.53 4.53
C TYR A 208 -8.65 18.82 3.77
N VAL A 209 -8.18 19.00 2.54
CA VAL A 209 -8.47 20.23 1.79
C VAL A 209 -9.93 20.35 1.34
N SER A 210 -10.64 19.22 1.25
CA SER A 210 -12.07 19.20 0.93
C SER A 210 -12.95 19.62 2.11
N ASP A 211 -12.50 19.37 3.34
CA ASP A 211 -13.24 19.70 4.56
C ASP A 211 -12.31 20.12 5.73
N PRO A 212 -11.61 21.26 5.60
CA PRO A 212 -10.62 21.69 6.58
C PRO A 212 -11.23 22.21 7.90
N GLN A 213 -12.57 22.33 7.97
CA GLN A 213 -13.26 22.72 9.21
C GLN A 213 -13.47 21.51 10.12
N GLU A 214 -13.79 20.35 9.55
CA GLU A 214 -14.02 19.11 10.30
C GLU A 214 -12.75 18.26 10.42
N ILE A 215 -11.85 18.33 9.43
CA ILE A 215 -10.58 17.60 9.42
C ILE A 215 -9.46 18.56 9.80
N SER A 216 -8.85 18.34 10.96
CA SER A 216 -7.68 19.14 11.37
C SER A 216 -6.42 18.71 10.62
N PHE A 217 -5.49 19.64 10.44
CA PHE A 217 -4.18 19.35 9.88
C PHE A 217 -3.41 18.32 10.72
N ASP A 218 -3.50 18.44 12.05
CA ASP A 218 -2.87 17.49 12.98
C ASP A 218 -3.38 16.07 12.76
N TYR A 219 -4.69 15.89 12.57
CA TYR A 219 -5.27 14.58 12.27
C TYR A 219 -4.86 14.05 10.89
N ALA A 220 -4.81 14.92 9.88
CA ALA A 220 -4.35 14.57 8.55
C ALA A 220 -2.86 14.20 8.49
N THR A 221 -2.05 14.63 9.46
CA THR A 221 -0.59 14.49 9.48
C THR A 221 -0.03 13.68 10.67
N PHE A 222 -0.84 12.84 11.30
CA PHE A 222 -0.46 11.96 12.42
C PHE A 222 -0.03 12.69 13.72
N GLN A 223 -0.42 13.94 13.88
CA GLN A 223 -0.05 14.78 15.03
C GLN A 223 -1.21 15.02 16.02
N ALA A 224 -2.40 14.48 15.75
CA ALA A 224 -3.56 14.66 16.62
C ALA A 224 -3.30 14.12 18.03
N LYS A 225 -3.69 14.91 19.04
CA LYS A 225 -3.63 14.53 20.47
C LYS A 225 -4.91 13.85 20.93
N ASP A 226 -6.03 14.23 20.34
CA ASP A 226 -7.35 13.67 20.62
C ASP A 226 -7.76 12.78 19.44
N PRO A 227 -8.21 11.54 19.69
CA PRO A 227 -8.59 10.63 18.63
C PRO A 227 -10.04 10.84 18.19
N ILE A 228 -10.32 10.50 16.93
CA ILE A 228 -11.68 10.15 16.50
C ILE A 228 -12.03 8.78 17.09
N ILE A 229 -13.16 8.69 17.77
CA ILE A 229 -13.64 7.47 18.44
C ILE A 229 -14.66 6.76 17.56
N ASP A 230 -14.43 5.48 17.30
CA ASP A 230 -15.31 4.60 16.52
C ASP A 230 -15.50 3.28 17.30
N GLY A 231 -16.56 3.23 18.12
CA GLY A 231 -16.75 2.17 19.09
C GLY A 231 -15.55 2.10 20.06
N ASN A 232 -14.81 0.99 20.03
CA ASN A 232 -13.61 0.79 20.85
C ASN A 232 -12.31 1.22 20.15
N LEU A 233 -12.36 1.63 18.88
CA LEU A 233 -11.20 2.04 18.11
C LEU A 233 -10.95 3.54 18.25
N LYS A 234 -9.68 3.92 18.30
CA LYS A 234 -9.21 5.30 18.44
C LYS A 234 -8.28 5.64 17.28
N TYR A 235 -8.65 6.64 16.50
CA TYR A 235 -7.89 7.08 15.33
C TYR A 235 -7.22 8.43 15.61
N TYR A 236 -5.89 8.41 15.69
CA TYR A 236 -5.05 9.62 15.79
C TYR A 236 -4.51 10.07 14.42
N SER A 237 -4.75 9.28 13.37
CA SER A 237 -4.34 9.56 12.00
C SER A 237 -5.46 9.29 11.03
N LEU A 238 -5.71 10.26 10.15
CA LEU A 238 -6.66 10.13 9.05
C LEU A 238 -6.27 9.01 8.08
N LEU A 239 -4.97 8.77 7.85
CA LEU A 239 -4.52 7.65 7.01
C LEU A 239 -5.06 6.33 7.54
N TYR A 240 -4.90 6.07 8.84
CA TYR A 240 -5.37 4.82 9.45
C TYR A 240 -6.89 4.71 9.48
N ALA A 241 -7.61 5.82 9.67
CA ALA A 241 -9.06 5.84 9.55
C ALA A 241 -9.55 5.53 8.11
N MET A 242 -8.84 6.04 7.09
CA MET A 242 -9.14 5.75 5.69
C MET A 242 -8.83 4.29 5.34
N VAL A 243 -7.69 3.74 5.79
CA VAL A 243 -7.35 2.32 5.60
C VAL A 243 -8.37 1.42 6.30
N ASP A 244 -8.77 1.74 7.53
CA ASP A 244 -9.74 0.93 8.27
C ASP A 244 -11.15 1.02 7.72
N SER A 245 -11.50 2.10 7.00
CA SER A 245 -12.70 2.14 6.16
C SER A 245 -12.68 1.06 5.07
N VAL A 246 -11.51 0.79 4.47
CA VAL A 246 -11.36 -0.27 3.47
C VAL A 246 -11.41 -1.65 4.12
N TYR A 247 -10.75 -1.86 5.27
CA TYR A 247 -10.91 -3.11 6.00
C TYR A 247 -12.36 -3.37 6.40
N ALA A 248 -13.09 -2.35 6.87
CA ALA A 248 -14.52 -2.49 7.18
C ALA A 248 -15.35 -2.85 5.94
N ALA A 249 -15.04 -2.28 4.77
CA ALA A 249 -15.69 -2.61 3.51
C ALA A 249 -15.42 -4.06 3.08
N MET A 250 -14.17 -4.52 3.18
CA MET A 250 -13.76 -5.90 2.89
C MET A 250 -14.44 -6.92 3.81
N GLU A 251 -14.57 -6.60 5.10
CA GLU A 251 -15.30 -7.45 6.06
C GLU A 251 -16.78 -7.58 5.72
N LYS A 252 -17.44 -6.50 5.30
CA LYS A 252 -18.86 -6.51 4.91
C LYS A 252 -19.14 -7.36 3.69
N ILE A 253 -18.15 -7.56 2.83
CA ILE A 253 -18.26 -8.47 1.69
C ILE A 253 -17.68 -9.87 1.97
N GLY A 254 -17.29 -10.16 3.21
CA GLY A 254 -16.90 -11.49 3.68
C GLY A 254 -15.40 -11.81 3.64
N TYR A 255 -14.53 -10.86 3.33
CA TYR A 255 -13.10 -11.08 3.07
C TYR A 255 -12.19 -10.37 4.08
N SER A 256 -12.35 -10.69 5.36
CA SER A 256 -11.66 -10.02 6.47
C SER A 256 -10.14 -10.27 6.53
N GLY A 257 -9.69 -11.39 5.94
CA GLY A 257 -8.29 -11.85 5.99
C GLY A 257 -7.38 -11.26 4.91
N VAL A 258 -7.91 -10.50 3.95
CA VAL A 258 -7.09 -9.90 2.88
C VAL A 258 -6.32 -8.69 3.45
N PRO A 259 -4.97 -8.69 3.42
CA PRO A 259 -4.17 -7.57 3.90
C PRO A 259 -4.27 -6.37 2.94
N ILE A 260 -4.03 -5.17 3.46
CA ILE A 260 -3.95 -3.94 2.66
C ILE A 260 -2.51 -3.46 2.56
N VAL A 261 -2.15 -2.91 1.40
CA VAL A 261 -0.93 -2.13 1.14
C VAL A 261 -1.32 -0.74 0.67
N VAL A 262 -0.67 0.31 1.17
CA VAL A 262 -0.89 1.68 0.69
C VAL A 262 -0.02 1.90 -0.55
N ALA A 263 -0.61 1.79 -1.73
CA ALA A 263 0.10 1.90 -3.00
C ALA A 263 0.55 3.31 -3.33
N GLU A 264 -0.19 4.31 -2.86
CA GLU A 264 0.19 5.72 -2.96
C GLU A 264 -0.31 6.48 -1.75
N THR A 265 0.56 7.32 -1.23
CA THR A 265 0.20 8.36 -0.28
C THR A 265 1.28 9.43 -0.26
N GLY A 266 0.93 10.67 0.03
CA GLY A 266 1.90 11.77 0.03
C GLY A 266 1.24 13.10 0.33
N TRP A 267 1.99 14.18 0.11
CA TRP A 267 1.49 15.53 0.28
C TRP A 267 2.20 16.50 -0.67
N PRO A 268 1.48 17.33 -1.43
CA PRO A 268 2.08 18.23 -2.40
C PRO A 268 2.69 19.48 -1.77
N THR A 269 3.79 19.95 -2.36
CA THR A 269 4.57 21.08 -1.82
C THR A 269 4.14 22.46 -2.29
N LYS A 270 3.31 22.53 -3.34
CA LYS A 270 2.89 23.78 -3.99
C LYS A 270 1.54 23.65 -4.69
N GLY A 271 0.83 24.77 -4.85
CA GLY A 271 -0.29 24.90 -5.79
C GLY A 271 -1.67 25.01 -5.17
N ASN A 272 -1.76 24.93 -3.84
CA ASN A 272 -3.01 25.11 -3.09
C ASN A 272 -2.69 25.65 -1.68
N GLU A 273 -2.03 26.80 -1.60
CA GLU A 273 -1.74 27.49 -0.34
C GLU A 273 -3.05 27.91 0.38
N PRO A 274 -3.14 27.81 1.72
CA PRO A 274 -2.06 27.47 2.66
C PRO A 274 -1.85 25.96 2.89
N TYR A 275 -2.59 25.09 2.20
CA TYR A 275 -2.60 23.65 2.45
C TYR A 275 -1.38 22.92 1.86
N THR A 276 -0.71 23.52 0.89
CA THR A 276 0.53 23.01 0.31
C THR A 276 1.73 23.85 0.72
N SER A 277 2.75 23.18 1.25
CA SER A 277 4.06 23.77 1.47
C SER A 277 5.11 22.66 1.56
N LYS A 278 6.39 22.99 1.40
CA LYS A 278 7.48 22.05 1.69
C LYS A 278 7.42 21.53 3.12
N GLU A 279 7.00 22.37 4.07
CA GLU A 279 6.92 22.00 5.48
C GLU A 279 5.78 21.01 5.74
N ASN A 280 4.59 21.25 5.19
CA ASN A 280 3.45 20.34 5.32
C ASN A 280 3.79 18.96 4.76
N ALA A 281 4.44 18.95 3.58
CA ALA A 281 4.86 17.70 2.95
C ALA A 281 5.95 16.97 3.72
N ARG A 282 6.93 17.71 4.26
CA ARG A 282 7.96 17.16 5.13
C ARG A 282 7.34 16.53 6.39
N VAL A 283 6.44 17.23 7.07
CA VAL A 283 5.76 16.74 8.27
C VAL A 283 5.00 15.45 7.96
N TYR A 284 4.15 15.47 6.92
CA TYR A 284 3.37 14.31 6.52
C TYR A 284 4.25 13.08 6.22
N ASN A 285 5.22 13.23 5.31
CA ASN A 285 6.05 12.10 4.88
C ASN A 285 7.00 11.61 5.98
N GLN A 286 7.49 12.47 6.87
CA GLN A 286 8.29 12.05 8.03
C GLN A 286 7.46 11.26 9.04
N GLN A 287 6.24 11.71 9.35
CA GLN A 287 5.36 10.96 10.25
C GLN A 287 4.91 9.65 9.62
N LEU A 288 4.62 9.62 8.32
CA LEU A 288 4.34 8.40 7.59
C LEU A 288 5.46 7.37 7.75
N LEU A 289 6.73 7.76 7.51
CA LEU A 289 7.89 6.87 7.69
C LEU A 289 7.97 6.32 9.12
N LYS A 290 7.71 7.17 10.12
CA LYS A 290 7.75 6.78 11.54
C LYS A 290 6.62 5.81 11.90
N HIS A 291 5.39 6.13 11.52
CA HIS A 291 4.20 5.36 11.89
C HIS A 291 4.15 4.02 11.17
N VAL A 292 4.30 4.03 9.84
CA VAL A 292 4.34 2.79 9.06
C VAL A 292 5.55 1.95 9.47
N GLY A 293 6.74 2.55 9.53
CA GLY A 293 7.98 1.87 9.92
C GLY A 293 8.01 1.30 11.34
N SER A 294 7.08 1.69 12.21
CA SER A 294 6.93 1.08 13.54
C SER A 294 6.30 -0.32 13.50
N GLY A 295 5.64 -0.68 12.40
CA GLY A 295 4.91 -1.94 12.26
C GLY A 295 3.67 -2.05 13.14
N GLU A 296 3.19 -0.96 13.75
CA GLU A 296 2.05 -0.97 14.68
C GLU A 296 0.72 -1.40 14.02
N GLY A 297 0.63 -1.25 12.70
CA GLY A 297 -0.57 -1.50 11.93
C GLY A 297 -1.61 -0.39 12.11
N THR A 298 -2.89 -0.73 11.94
CA THR A 298 -4.00 0.20 12.14
C THR A 298 -4.79 -0.15 13.40
N PRO A 299 -5.64 0.73 13.94
CA PRO A 299 -6.52 0.38 15.06
C PRO A 299 -7.36 -0.90 14.82
N ARG A 300 -7.85 -1.13 13.61
CA ARG A 300 -8.63 -2.34 13.25
C ARG A 300 -7.75 -3.56 12.93
N ARG A 301 -6.46 -3.38 12.67
CA ARG A 301 -5.47 -4.45 12.43
C ARG A 301 -4.19 -4.21 13.25
N PRO A 302 -4.27 -4.24 14.59
CA PRO A 302 -3.13 -3.94 15.44
C PRO A 302 -2.06 -5.03 15.31
N GLY A 303 -0.80 -4.62 15.20
CA GLY A 303 0.35 -5.51 15.04
C GLY A 303 0.49 -6.12 13.64
N GLN A 304 -0.37 -5.74 12.68
CA GLN A 304 -0.23 -6.12 11.29
C GLN A 304 0.47 -5.01 10.51
N ALA A 305 1.78 -5.18 10.31
CA ALA A 305 2.57 -4.28 9.50
C ALA A 305 2.00 -4.14 8.08
N MET A 306 2.09 -2.92 7.55
CA MET A 306 1.51 -2.54 6.26
C MET A 306 2.58 -1.85 5.42
N ASP A 307 2.88 -2.36 4.23
CA ASP A 307 3.75 -1.65 3.30
C ASP A 307 3.06 -0.37 2.79
N ALA A 308 3.84 0.68 2.57
CA ALA A 308 3.34 1.94 2.01
C ALA A 308 4.34 2.57 1.04
N LEU A 309 3.85 3.19 -0.04
CA LEU A 309 4.71 3.88 -1.00
C LEU A 309 4.39 5.37 -1.06
N ILE A 310 5.43 6.19 -0.87
CA ILE A 310 5.33 7.64 -0.99
C ILE A 310 5.10 8.01 -2.45
N PHE A 311 4.05 8.79 -2.71
CA PHE A 311 3.81 9.45 -3.98
C PHE A 311 4.35 10.89 -3.89
N ALA A 312 5.42 11.25 -4.60
CA ALA A 312 6.22 10.42 -5.52
C ALA A 312 7.72 10.75 -5.45
N THR A 313 8.53 10.06 -6.23
CA THR A 313 9.99 10.26 -6.28
C THR A 313 10.35 11.67 -6.74
N PHE A 314 9.77 12.12 -7.85
CA PHE A 314 10.09 13.41 -8.46
C PHE A 314 8.85 14.29 -8.61
N ASN A 315 9.10 15.60 -8.71
CA ASN A 315 8.13 16.52 -9.30
C ASN A 315 7.96 16.20 -10.79
N GLU A 316 6.73 16.00 -11.23
CA GLU A 316 6.38 15.52 -12.57
C GLU A 316 5.75 16.67 -13.38
N ASN A 317 6.58 17.40 -14.14
CA ASN A 317 6.19 18.67 -14.75
C ASN A 317 5.18 18.57 -15.93
N GLU A 318 4.88 17.36 -16.41
CA GLU A 318 3.88 17.14 -17.46
C GLU A 318 2.52 16.70 -16.90
N LYS A 319 2.39 16.58 -15.56
CA LYS A 319 1.09 16.40 -14.93
C LYS A 319 0.23 17.66 -15.00
N ALA A 320 -1.09 17.49 -15.02
CA ALA A 320 -2.04 18.57 -15.16
C ALA A 320 -2.29 19.29 -13.82
N GLY A 321 -1.92 20.56 -13.75
CA GLY A 321 -2.15 21.42 -12.58
C GLY A 321 -0.96 21.47 -11.62
N ILE A 322 -0.84 22.59 -10.90
CA ILE A 322 0.34 22.89 -10.07
C ILE A 322 0.47 21.89 -8.91
N VAL A 323 -0.64 21.53 -8.26
CA VAL A 323 -0.64 20.52 -7.18
C VAL A 323 -0.04 19.20 -7.68
N GLU A 324 -0.55 18.71 -8.81
CA GLU A 324 -0.13 17.44 -9.42
C GLU A 324 1.34 17.43 -9.87
N GLN A 325 1.92 18.59 -10.18
CA GLN A 325 3.33 18.71 -10.56
C GLN A 325 4.30 18.70 -9.36
N ASN A 326 3.81 18.76 -8.11
CA ASN A 326 4.63 19.11 -6.94
C ASN A 326 4.56 18.09 -5.77
N TRP A 327 4.38 16.80 -6.07
CA TRP A 327 4.36 15.68 -5.10
C TRP A 327 5.73 15.06 -4.80
N GLY A 328 6.78 15.46 -5.51
CA GLY A 328 8.10 14.87 -5.43
C GLY A 328 8.80 15.05 -4.08
N ILE A 329 9.48 13.99 -3.62
CA ILE A 329 10.46 14.08 -2.52
C ILE A 329 11.84 14.56 -3.03
N PHE A 330 12.13 14.41 -4.33
CA PHE A 330 13.29 14.96 -5.02
C PHE A 330 12.88 15.91 -6.16
N TYR A 331 13.73 16.90 -6.43
CA TYR A 331 13.69 17.63 -7.69
C TYR A 331 14.27 16.76 -8.82
N PRO A 332 14.00 17.10 -10.09
CA PRO A 332 14.55 16.36 -11.23
C PRO A 332 16.09 16.38 -11.32
N ASP A 333 16.78 17.29 -10.63
CA ASP A 333 18.24 17.27 -10.46
C ASP A 333 18.74 16.30 -9.37
N MET A 334 17.82 15.51 -8.79
CA MET A 334 18.01 14.57 -7.66
C MET A 334 18.35 15.24 -6.32
N SER A 335 18.26 16.56 -6.19
CA SER A 335 18.35 17.22 -4.90
C SER A 335 17.04 17.02 -4.11
N PRO A 336 17.10 16.86 -2.77
CA PRO A 336 15.89 16.68 -1.96
C PRO A 336 15.04 17.96 -1.96
N VAL A 337 13.72 17.83 -2.13
CA VAL A 337 12.80 18.98 -2.02
C VAL A 337 12.73 19.48 -0.57
N TYR A 338 12.80 18.54 0.38
CA TYR A 338 12.91 18.71 1.82
C TYR A 338 13.66 17.50 2.43
N PRO A 339 14.29 17.63 3.62
CA PRO A 339 14.99 16.52 4.27
C PRO A 339 14.02 15.41 4.69
N LEU A 340 14.19 14.20 4.13
CA LEU A 340 13.33 13.05 4.40
C LEU A 340 14.11 11.74 4.52
N LEU A 341 14.87 11.38 3.48
CA LEU A 341 15.68 10.16 3.43
C LEU A 341 17.15 10.51 3.70
N ASN A 342 17.87 9.58 4.31
CA ASN A 342 19.31 9.68 4.48
C ASN A 342 20.01 9.25 3.19
N CYS A 343 20.25 10.23 2.32
CA CYS A 343 21.11 10.17 1.15
C CYS A 343 22.34 11.06 1.41
#